data_AF-A0A9E5NC67-F1
#
_entry.id   AF-A0A9E5NC67-F1
#
_cell.length_a   1.000
_cell.length_b   1.000
_cell.length_c   1.000
_cell.angle_alpha   90.00
_cell.angle_beta   90.00
_cell.angle_gamma   90.00
#
_symmetry.space_group_name_H-M   'P 1'
#
loop_
_entity.id
_entity.type
_entity.pdbx_description
1 polymer ?
#
loop_
_entity_poly.entity_id
_entity_poly.type
_entity_poly.pdbx_seq_one_letter_code
_entity_poly.pdbx_strand_id
1 'polypeptide(L)'
;MSFREVTRNMSLYLGLLAFVIVAGLSYERGVELLISVLRGAGAFLAIFIFQRVACQIFDAWSAWDETEAAEPVSIEADTYSKSDSRGRD
;
A
#
# COMPACT_ATOMS: atom_id res chain seq x y z
N MET A 1 -5.79 -21.01 1.88
CA MET A 1 -6.37 -19.70 2.22
C MET A 1 -5.48 -18.63 1.60
N SER A 2 -6.03 -17.74 0.79
CA SER A 2 -5.29 -16.71 0.07
C SER A 2 -4.79 -15.63 1.04
N PHE A 3 -3.61 -15.05 0.80
CA PHE A 3 -3.09 -13.91 1.59
C PHE A 3 -4.12 -12.77 1.69
N ARG A 4 -4.90 -12.54 0.64
CA ARG A 4 -6.01 -11.57 0.64
C ARG A 4 -7.12 -11.90 1.64
N GLU A 5 -7.45 -13.18 1.82
CA GLU A 5 -8.46 -13.61 2.78
C GLU A 5 -7.98 -13.45 4.22
N VAL A 6 -6.71 -13.76 4.48
CA VAL A 6 -6.09 -13.58 5.80
C VAL A 6 -6.05 -12.09 6.17
N THR A 7 -5.58 -11.23 5.28
CA THR A 7 -5.52 -9.78 5.51
C THR A 7 -6.90 -9.16 5.69
N ARG A 8 -7.90 -9.63 4.93
CA ARG A 8 -9.30 -9.20 5.06
C ARG A 8 -9.94 -9.64 6.38
N ASN A 9 -9.63 -10.84 6.85
CA ASN A 9 -10.12 -11.30 8.14
C ASN A 9 -9.44 -10.54 9.28
N MET A 10 -8.12 -10.35 9.21
CA MET A 10 -7.37 -9.56 10.20
C MET A 10 -7.87 -8.12 10.30
N SER A 11 -8.19 -7.46 9.17
CA SER A 11 -8.72 -6.10 9.18
C SER A 11 -10.11 -6.00 9.80
N LEU A 12 -10.98 -6.99 9.57
CA LEU A 12 -12.28 -7.08 10.23
C LEU A 12 -12.14 -7.19 11.75
N TYR A 13 -11.26 -8.06 12.24
CA TYR A 13 -11.02 -8.22 13.67
C TYR A 13 -10.40 -6.97 14.31
N LEU A 14 -9.43 -6.34 13.64
CA LEU A 14 -8.82 -5.09 14.11
C LEU A 14 -9.82 -3.94 14.15
N GLY A 15 -10.64 -3.81 13.11
CA GLY A 15 -11.73 -2.82 13.08
C GLY A 15 -12.73 -3.06 14.21
N LEU A 16 -13.16 -4.31 14.42
CA LEU A 16 -14.14 -4.65 15.45
C LEU A 16 -13.59 -4.40 16.86
N LEU A 17 -12.31 -4.73 17.08
CA LEU A 17 -11.62 -4.43 18.34
C LEU A 17 -11.56 -2.92 18.59
N ALA A 18 -11.20 -2.13 17.58
CA ALA A 18 -11.19 -0.67 17.70
C ALA A 18 -12.59 -0.10 17.97
N PHE A 19 -13.63 -0.66 17.34
CA PHE A 19 -15.02 -0.30 17.65
C PHE A 19 -15.33 -0.49 19.13
N VAL A 20 -15.06 -1.69 19.66
CA VAL A 20 -15.38 -2.03 21.07
C VAL A 20 -14.63 -1.11 22.03
N ILE A 21 -13.33 -0.88 21.79
CA ILE A 21 -12.51 -0.02 22.63
C ILE A 21 -13.02 1.42 22.59
N VAL A 22 -13.23 1.99 21.40
CA VAL A 22 -13.63 3.40 21.27
C VAL A 22 -15.05 3.63 21.76
N ALA A 23 -15.98 2.72 21.50
CA ALA A 23 -17.34 2.80 22.01
C ALA A 23 -17.37 2.64 23.53
N GLY A 24 -16.64 1.65 24.06
CA GLY A 24 -16.54 1.40 25.51
C GLY A 24 -15.94 2.59 26.27
N LEU A 25 -14.78 3.09 25.82
CA LEU A 25 -14.13 4.25 26.43
C LEU A 25 -14.99 5.53 26.31
N SER A 26 -15.73 5.70 25.22
CA SER A 26 -16.64 6.85 25.08
C SER A 26 -17.77 6.76 26.09
N TYR A 27 -18.37 5.57 26.25
CA TYR A 27 -19.46 5.35 27.18
C TYR A 27 -19.02 5.53 28.64
N GLU A 28 -17.85 4.98 29.02
CA GLU A 28 -17.28 5.18 30.37
C GLU A 28 -17.00 6.66 30.69
N ARG A 29 -16.69 7.46 29.67
CA ARG A 29 -16.50 8.92 29.82
C ARG A 29 -17.81 9.71 29.89
N GLY A 30 -18.95 9.03 30.00
CA GLY A 30 -20.26 9.65 30.12
C GLY A 30 -20.83 10.18 28.81
N VAL A 31 -20.28 9.77 27.66
CA VAL A 31 -20.87 10.09 26.36
C VAL A 31 -22.13 9.25 26.16
N GLU A 32 -23.20 9.89 25.67
CA GLU A 32 -24.46 9.20 25.35
C GLU A 32 -24.22 7.93 24.53
N LEU A 33 -25.01 6.88 24.80
CA LEU A 33 -24.85 5.57 24.19
C LEU A 33 -24.80 5.66 22.65
N LEU A 34 -25.69 6.45 22.06
CA LEU A 34 -25.77 6.64 20.61
C LEU A 34 -24.47 7.24 20.05
N ILE A 35 -23.94 8.28 20.70
CA ILE A 35 -22.72 8.97 20.26
C ILE A 35 -21.49 8.07 20.47
N SER A 36 -21.46 7.29 21.54
CA SER A 36 -20.41 6.31 21.82
C SER A 36 -20.33 5.24 20.73
N VAL A 37 -21.48 4.69 20.34
CA VAL A 37 -21.58 3.71 19.24
C VAL A 37 -21.16 4.34 17.91
N LEU A 38 -21.60 5.58 17.62
CA LEU A 38 -21.20 6.31 16.41
C LEU A 38 -19.67 6.54 16.34
N ARG A 39 -19.04 6.89 17.47
CA ARG A 39 -17.57 7.02 17.55
C ARG A 39 -16.86 5.69 17.30
N GLY A 40 -17.34 4.61 17.90
CA GLY A 40 -16.82 3.27 17.63
C GLY A 40 -16.95 2.91 16.15
N ALA A 41 -18.12 3.17 15.54
CA ALA A 41 -18.36 2.89 14.13
C ALA A 41 -17.45 3.72 13.21
N GLY A 42 -17.20 4.99 13.58
CA GLY A 42 -16.23 5.85 12.91
C GLY A 42 -14.80 5.28 12.97
N ALA A 43 -14.38 4.78 14.14
CA ALA A 43 -13.07 4.16 14.30
C ALA A 43 -12.92 2.87 13.47
N PHE A 44 -13.95 2.02 13.45
CA PHE A 44 -14.01 0.85 12.58
C PHE A 44 -13.84 1.23 11.11
N LEU A 45 -14.62 2.21 10.64
CA LEU A 45 -14.62 2.63 9.24
C LEU A 45 -13.27 3.25 8.85
N ALA A 46 -12.66 4.05 9.72
CA ALA A 46 -11.36 4.66 9.49
C ALA A 46 -10.26 3.61 9.26
N ILE A 47 -10.22 2.57 10.09
CA ILE A 47 -9.26 1.47 9.94
C ILE A 47 -9.51 0.73 8.62
N PHE A 48 -10.78 0.42 8.33
CA PHE A 48 -11.13 -0.29 7.11
C PHE A 48 -10.73 0.49 5.84
N ILE A 49 -10.97 1.79 5.80
CA ILE A 49 -10.59 2.67 4.68
C ILE A 49 -9.06 2.77 4.58
N PHE A 50 -8.38 3.04 5.69
CA PHE A 50 -6.92 3.17 5.71
C PHE A 50 -6.24 1.92 5.16
N GLN A 51 -6.72 0.74 5.54
CA GLN A 51 -6.16 -0.53 5.11
C GLN A 51 -6.39 -0.80 3.61
N ARG A 52 -7.55 -0.41 3.08
CA ARG A 52 -7.82 -0.47 1.65
C ARG A 52 -6.86 0.43 0.86
N VAL A 53 -6.64 1.65 1.34
CA VAL A 53 -5.72 2.61 0.71
C VAL A 53 -4.27 2.11 0.81
N ALA A 54 -3.86 1.60 1.97
CA ALA A 54 -2.53 1.05 2.18
C ALA A 54 -2.23 -0.12 1.22
N CYS A 55 -3.18 -1.03 1.02
CA CYS A 55 -3.03 -2.11 0.04
C CYS A 55 -2.88 -1.58 -1.39
N GLN A 56 -3.67 -0.58 -1.80
CA GLN A 56 -3.56 0.02 -3.13
C GLN A 56 -2.21 0.70 -3.37
N ILE A 57 -1.69 1.40 -2.35
CA ILE A 57 -0.38 2.04 -2.41
C ILE A 57 0.73 0.98 -2.50
N PHE A 58 0.63 -0.09 -1.71
CA PHE A 58 1.60 -1.17 -1.73
C PHE A 58 1.62 -1.89 -3.10
N ASP A 59 0.44 -2.19 -3.65
CA ASP A 59 0.31 -2.78 -4.99
C ASP A 59 0.95 -1.86 -6.05
N ALA A 60 0.69 -0.55 -5.99
CA ALA A 60 1.28 0.43 -6.90
C ALA A 60 2.81 0.56 -6.77
N TRP A 61 3.34 0.50 -5.54
CA TRP A 61 4.78 0.49 -5.29
C TRP A 61 5.43 -0.79 -5.83
N SER A 62 4.83 -1.95 -5.59
CA SER A 62 5.37 -3.23 -6.08
C SER A 62 5.40 -3.31 -7.62
N ALA A 63 4.42 -2.71 -8.29
CA ALA A 63 4.40 -2.65 -9.75
C ALA A 63 5.51 -1.74 -10.33
N TRP A 64 5.93 -0.72 -9.59
CA TRP A 64 7.03 0.16 -9.99
C TRP A 64 8.40 -0.55 -9.88
N ASP A 65 8.58 -1.35 -8.84
CA ASP A 65 9.79 -2.15 -8.61
C ASP A 65 10.02 -3.19 -9.74
N GLU A 66 8.94 -3.81 -10.23
CA GLU A 66 9.00 -4.75 -11.38
C GLU A 66 9.36 -4.05 -12.70
N THR A 67 8.98 -2.77 -12.89
CA THR A 67 9.32 -2.02 -14.10
C THR A 67 10.76 -1.53 -14.11
N GLU A 68 11.35 -1.22 -12.95
CA GLU A 68 12.75 -0.80 -12.85
C GLU A 68 13.71 -1.99 -12.97
N ALA A 69 13.32 -3.17 -12.49
CA ALA A 69 14.07 -4.41 -12.66
C ALA A 69 14.09 -4.95 -14.11
N ALA A 70 13.20 -4.47 -14.98
CA ALA A 70 13.04 -4.96 -16.35
C ALA A 70 13.96 -4.29 -17.38
N GLU A 71 14.68 -3.21 -17.04
CA GLU A 71 15.68 -2.60 -17.93
C GLU A 71 17.11 -2.79 -17.41
N PRO A 72 17.82 -3.88 -17.77
CA PRO A 72 19.22 -3.71 -18.06
C PRO A 72 19.28 -2.91 -19.37
N VAL A 73 19.35 -1.59 -19.28
CA VAL A 73 19.75 -0.77 -20.42
C VAL A 73 21.14 -1.26 -20.81
N SER A 74 21.21 -2.16 -21.78
CA SER A 74 22.41 -2.45 -22.54
C SER A 74 22.74 -1.16 -23.27
N ILE A 75 23.47 -0.29 -22.60
CA ILE A 75 24.23 0.76 -23.26
C ILE A 75 25.22 -0.01 -24.13
N GLU A 76 24.83 -0.32 -25.37
CA GLU A 76 25.77 -0.61 -26.43
C GLU A 76 26.68 0.60 -26.50
N ALA A 77 27.82 0.47 -25.81
CA ALA A 77 28.93 1.38 -25.89
C ALA A 77 29.56 1.21 -27.27
N ASP A 78 28.88 1.67 -28.32
CA ASP A 78 29.50 1.94 -29.61
C ASP A 78 30.24 3.28 -29.51
N THR A 79 31.23 3.31 -28.62
CA THR A 79 32.32 4.27 -28.70
C THR A 79 33.57 3.50 -29.10
N TYR A 80 34.05 3.83 -30.29
CA TYR A 80 35.44 3.67 -30.73
C TYR A 80 35.90 2.27 -31.20
N SER A 81 35.92 2.09 -32.52
CA SER A 81 36.97 1.32 -33.16
C SER A 81 37.37 2.00 -34.47
N LYS A 82 38.59 2.59 -34.46
CA LYS A 82 39.65 2.51 -35.49
C LYS A 82 39.21 2.32 -36.95
N SER A 83 39.75 2.97 -37.96
CA SER A 83 40.95 3.80 -38.15
C SER A 83 41.08 3.92 -39.66
N ASP A 84 41.34 5.12 -40.17
CA ASP A 84 42.32 5.42 -41.22
C ASP A 84 42.55 4.36 -42.33
N SER A 85 42.20 4.65 -43.58
CA SER A 85 43.08 4.41 -44.75
C SER A 85 42.44 4.77 -46.11
N ARG A 86 43.26 5.43 -46.94
CA ARG A 86 43.19 5.64 -48.43
C ARG A 86 42.30 6.82 -48.88
N GLY A 87 42.78 7.89 -49.51
CA GLY A 87 44.00 8.12 -50.28
C GLY A 87 43.71 7.97 -51.78
N ARG A 88 43.95 9.04 -52.56
CA ARG A 88 43.97 9.11 -54.05
C ARG A 88 42.60 8.81 -54.72
N ASP A 89 42.10 9.58 -55.67
CA ASP A 89 42.70 10.38 -56.75
C ASP A 89 41.87 11.64 -57.05
#